data_AF-B0N0H2-F1
#
_entry.id   AF-B0N0H2-F1
#
_cell.length_a   1.000
_cell.length_b   1.000
_cell.length_c   1.000
_cell.angle_alpha   90.00
_cell.angle_beta   90.00
_cell.angle_gamma   90.00
#
_symmetry.space_group_name_H-M   'P 1'
#
loop_
_entity.id
_entity.type
_entity.pdbx_description
1 polymer ?
#
loop_
_entity_poly.entity_id
_entity_poly.type
_entity_poly.pdbx_seq_one_letter_code
_entity_poly.pdbx_strand_id
1 'polypeptide(L)'
;MKGMIEMMRIKLYLGSQELEKYLNKKVQHNYILETIIPFGLFQPLRLDVLKFKKKKDLQRIYIVDSNDLVLIKRKYQNLGWQYFENNYANDEFNNDAIFYYDSIDEKELMKMNIKESCHQNDVSASLVKGLFFGTVFLIFSVICPNLMIHVNNNGLDFILGNLYIITALTLIVMAVIGKLRNKKRKE
;
A
#
# COMPACT_ATOMS: atom_id res chain seq x y z
N MET A 1 1.43 -23.56 25.23
CA MET A 1 1.77 -22.82 23.99
C MET A 1 0.95 -21.53 23.96
N LYS A 2 1.60 -20.36 24.11
CA LYS A 2 0.91 -19.07 23.96
C LYS A 2 0.63 -18.85 22.48
N GLY A 3 -0.65 -18.76 22.09
CA GLY A 3 -1.06 -18.59 20.71
C GLY A 3 -0.35 -17.42 20.05
N MET A 4 0.26 -17.67 18.90
CA MET A 4 0.92 -16.66 18.10
C MET A 4 -0.17 -15.75 17.52
N ILE A 5 -0.18 -14.47 17.89
CA ILE A 5 -1.19 -13.53 17.40
C ILE A 5 -0.76 -13.03 16.01
N GLU A 6 -1.55 -13.36 15.00
CA GLU A 6 -1.41 -12.84 13.64
C GLU A 6 -2.40 -11.70 13.38
N MET A 7 -2.00 -10.75 12.55
CA MET A 7 -2.82 -9.62 12.12
C MET A 7 -2.74 -9.48 10.61
N MET A 8 -3.88 -9.56 9.92
CA MET A 8 -3.98 -9.20 8.51
C MET A 8 -4.57 -7.80 8.35
N ARG A 9 -4.07 -7.05 7.37
CA ARG A 9 -4.56 -5.71 7.01
C ARG A 9 -4.59 -5.56 5.50
N ILE A 10 -5.75 -5.23 4.97
CA ILE A 10 -5.89 -4.76 3.58
C ILE A 10 -5.58 -3.27 3.58
N LYS A 11 -4.71 -2.81 2.68
CA LYS A 11 -4.32 -1.41 2.58
C LYS A 11 -4.16 -0.99 1.13
N LEU A 12 -4.67 0.18 0.80
CA LEU A 12 -4.35 0.86 -0.45
C LEU A 12 -2.86 1.21 -0.48
N TYR A 13 -2.17 0.82 -1.55
CA TYR A 13 -0.80 1.22 -1.79
C TYR A 13 -0.78 2.71 -2.15
N LEU A 14 -0.13 3.49 -1.28
CA LEU A 14 -0.05 4.95 -1.37
C LEU A 14 1.41 5.38 -1.56
N GLY A 15 2.21 4.59 -2.27
CA GLY A 15 3.63 4.85 -2.50
C GLY A 15 4.54 4.34 -1.40
N SER A 16 5.81 4.24 -1.75
CA SER A 16 6.89 3.59 -0.99
C SER A 16 7.10 4.25 0.37
N GLN A 17 7.05 5.58 0.42
CA GLN A 17 7.24 6.34 1.66
C GLN A 17 6.10 6.10 2.67
N GLU A 18 4.86 6.00 2.20
CA GLU A 18 3.71 5.73 3.07
C GLU A 18 3.60 4.26 3.46
N LEU A 19 4.16 3.36 2.65
CA LEU A 19 4.38 1.97 3.03
C LEU A 19 5.42 1.88 4.15
N GLU A 20 6.60 2.49 3.98
CA GLU A 20 7.68 2.50 4.97
C GLU A 20 7.21 3.02 6.32
N LYS A 21 6.61 4.22 6.36
CA LYS A 21 6.04 4.80 7.60
C LYS A 21 5.05 3.87 8.27
N TYR A 22 4.23 3.18 7.47
CA TYR A 22 3.24 2.26 8.01
C TYR A 22 3.87 1.01 8.62
N LEU A 23 4.85 0.42 7.95
CA LEU A 23 5.58 -0.74 8.47
C LEU A 23 6.27 -0.38 9.79
N ASN A 24 6.99 0.74 9.82
CA ASN A 24 7.67 1.21 11.03
C ASN A 24 6.70 1.56 12.17
N LYS A 25 5.52 2.11 11.86
CA LYS A 25 4.45 2.29 12.86
C LYS A 25 3.94 0.97 13.42
N LYS A 26 3.94 -0.12 12.64
CA LYS A 26 3.52 -1.45 13.13
C LYS A 26 4.54 -2.06 14.08
N VAL A 27 5.82 -1.83 13.85
CA VAL A 27 6.89 -2.25 14.78
C VAL A 27 6.69 -1.63 16.15
N GLN A 28 6.36 -0.33 16.23
CA GLN A 28 6.07 0.34 17.51
C GLN A 28 4.95 -0.34 18.32
N HIS A 29 4.10 -1.14 17.67
CA HIS A 29 3.01 -1.90 18.29
C HIS A 29 3.35 -3.40 18.43
N ASN A 30 4.63 -3.77 18.35
CA ASN A 30 5.16 -5.14 18.42
C ASN A 30 4.70 -6.06 17.27
N TYR A 31 4.44 -5.50 16.09
CA TYR A 31 4.08 -6.27 14.90
C TYR A 31 5.18 -6.17 13.84
N ILE A 32 5.66 -7.33 13.39
CA ILE A 32 6.57 -7.44 12.24
C ILE A 32 5.84 -7.97 11.02
N LEU A 33 6.23 -7.47 9.86
CA LEU A 33 5.72 -7.93 8.57
C LEU A 33 6.19 -9.36 8.31
N GLU A 34 5.26 -10.20 7.87
CA GLU A 34 5.51 -11.60 7.52
C GLU A 34 5.42 -11.80 6.00
N THR A 35 4.40 -11.20 5.37
CA THR A 35 4.23 -11.22 3.92
C THR A 35 3.38 -10.04 3.43
N ILE A 36 3.62 -9.63 2.19
CA ILE A 36 2.74 -8.75 1.42
C ILE A 36 2.25 -9.54 0.22
N ILE A 37 0.93 -9.58 0.04
CA ILE A 37 0.26 -10.26 -1.06
C ILE A 37 -0.52 -9.19 -1.84
N PRO A 38 -0.39 -9.14 -3.17
CA PRO A 38 -1.15 -8.20 -3.98
C PRO A 38 -2.63 -8.61 -3.91
N PHE A 39 -3.49 -7.62 -3.71
CA PHE A 39 -4.94 -7.75 -3.73
C PHE A 39 -5.50 -6.81 -4.80
N GLY A 40 -5.10 -7.03 -6.04
CA GLY A 40 -5.55 -6.24 -7.17
C GLY A 40 -6.93 -6.68 -7.64
N LEU A 41 -7.96 -5.87 -7.37
CA LEU A 41 -9.20 -5.96 -8.15
C LEU A 41 -9.02 -5.22 -9.49
N PHE A 42 -8.33 -4.07 -9.51
CA PHE A 42 -8.12 -3.23 -10.69
C PHE A 42 -6.73 -2.53 -10.65
N GLN A 43 -6.01 -2.52 -11.78
CA GLN A 43 -4.64 -1.96 -11.91
C GLN A 43 -4.44 -0.47 -11.53
N PRO A 44 -5.44 0.45 -11.60
CA PRO A 44 -5.25 1.83 -11.14
C PRO A 44 -5.25 1.98 -9.61
N LEU A 45 -5.77 1.00 -8.87
CA LEU A 45 -5.97 1.04 -7.42
C LEU A 45 -5.44 -0.25 -6.80
N ARG A 46 -4.13 -0.28 -6.56
CA ARG A 46 -3.49 -1.42 -5.91
C ARG A 46 -3.84 -1.47 -4.43
N LEU A 47 -4.52 -2.54 -4.01
CA LEU A 47 -4.64 -2.92 -2.60
C LEU A 47 -3.65 -4.05 -2.33
N ASP A 48 -3.03 -4.02 -1.16
CA ASP A 48 -2.17 -5.09 -0.68
C ASP A 48 -2.74 -5.68 0.61
N VAL A 49 -2.65 -6.99 0.77
CA VAL A 49 -2.85 -7.68 2.03
C VAL A 49 -1.50 -7.79 2.72
N LEU A 50 -1.36 -7.13 3.87
CA LEU A 50 -0.19 -7.22 4.72
C LEU A 50 -0.49 -8.16 5.89
N LYS A 51 0.26 -9.25 5.99
CA LYS A 51 0.23 -10.16 7.13
C LYS A 51 1.34 -9.77 8.11
N PHE A 52 0.96 -9.62 9.37
CA PHE A 52 1.88 -9.30 10.46
C PHE A 52 1.83 -10.37 11.54
N LYS A 53 2.98 -10.60 12.16
CA LYS A 53 3.14 -11.45 13.33
C LYS A 53 3.50 -10.61 14.54
N LYS A 54 2.85 -10.87 15.67
CA LYS A 54 3.20 -10.21 16.92
C LYS A 54 4.51 -10.78 17.47
N LYS A 55 5.51 -9.92 17.66
CA LYS A 55 6.80 -10.29 18.25
C LYS A 55 7.18 -9.23 19.27
N LYS A 56 7.14 -9.61 20.55
CA LYS A 56 7.59 -8.74 21.64
C LYS A 56 9.11 -8.69 21.65
N ASP A 57 9.65 -7.57 22.09
CA ASP A 57 11.09 -7.39 22.38
C ASP A 57 12.02 -7.44 21.15
N LEU A 58 11.47 -7.51 19.93
CA LEU A 58 12.23 -7.31 18.70
C LEU A 58 12.11 -5.84 18.26
N GLN A 59 13.23 -5.14 18.21
CA GLN A 59 13.34 -3.85 17.57
C GLN A 59 13.76 -4.05 16.11
N ARG A 60 12.88 -3.66 15.18
CA ARG A 60 13.10 -3.76 13.73
C ARG A 60 12.81 -2.43 13.07
N ILE A 61 13.62 -2.04 12.11
CA ILE A 61 13.32 -0.90 11.25
C ILE A 61 13.22 -1.40 9.81
N TYR A 62 12.21 -0.92 9.10
CA TYR A 62 12.00 -1.17 7.68
C TYR A 62 12.43 0.04 6.86
N ILE A 63 12.94 -0.24 5.68
CA ILE A 63 13.19 0.72 4.62
C ILE A 63 12.55 0.22 3.35
N VAL A 64 11.95 1.14 2.60
CA VAL A 64 11.38 0.86 1.28
C VAL A 64 12.09 1.75 0.26
N ASP A 65 12.72 1.13 -0.73
CA ASP A 65 13.45 1.82 -1.80
C ASP A 65 13.00 1.29 -3.17
N SER A 66 12.64 2.20 -4.07
CA SER A 66 12.13 1.92 -5.41
C SER A 66 13.20 2.06 -6.51
N ASN A 67 14.46 2.21 -6.14
CA ASN A 67 15.58 2.20 -7.08
C ASN A 67 15.79 0.79 -7.69
N ASP A 68 16.68 0.72 -8.69
CA ASP A 68 17.12 -0.54 -9.31
C ASP A 68 17.56 -1.57 -8.26
N LEU A 69 16.90 -2.73 -8.25
CA LEU A 69 17.05 -3.78 -7.24
C LEU A 69 18.50 -4.25 -7.06
N VAL A 70 19.30 -4.29 -8.13
CA VAL A 70 20.69 -4.75 -8.06
C VAL A 70 21.54 -3.75 -7.30
N LEU A 71 21.36 -2.45 -7.58
CA LEU A 71 22.08 -1.36 -6.91
C LEU A 71 21.75 -1.31 -5.41
N ILE A 72 20.46 -1.34 -5.07
CA ILE A 72 20.03 -1.25 -3.68
C ILE A 72 20.33 -2.51 -2.87
N LYS A 73 20.22 -3.73 -3.44
CA LYS A 73 20.66 -4.95 -2.74
C LYS A 73 22.12 -4.84 -2.33
N ARG A 74 23.01 -4.40 -3.23
CA ARG A 74 24.43 -4.18 -2.91
C ARG A 74 24.62 -3.13 -1.82
N LYS A 75 23.94 -1.99 -1.92
CA LYS A 75 24.00 -0.89 -0.93
C LYS A 75 23.62 -1.38 0.47
N TYR A 76 22.46 -2.01 0.60
CA TYR A 76 21.87 -2.38 1.89
C TYR A 76 22.51 -3.63 2.50
N GLN A 77 22.84 -4.65 1.69
CA GLN A 77 23.51 -5.86 2.20
C GLN A 77 24.89 -5.55 2.77
N ASN A 78 25.66 -4.66 2.15
CA ASN A 78 26.98 -4.23 2.66
C ASN A 78 26.87 -3.51 4.01
N LEU A 79 25.71 -2.94 4.34
CA LEU A 79 25.42 -2.27 5.60
C LEU A 79 24.76 -3.20 6.63
N GLY A 80 24.64 -4.50 6.34
CA GLY A 80 24.07 -5.50 7.24
C GLY A 80 22.54 -5.60 7.21
N TRP A 81 21.87 -4.91 6.27
CA TRP A 81 20.42 -4.99 6.12
C TRP A 81 19.98 -6.29 5.47
N GLN A 82 18.85 -6.81 5.91
CA GLN A 82 18.24 -8.02 5.36
C GLN A 82 17.18 -7.65 4.34
N TYR A 83 17.21 -8.31 3.18
CA TYR A 83 16.19 -8.16 2.15
C TYR A 83 14.92 -8.91 2.55
N PHE A 84 13.76 -8.29 2.39
CA PHE A 84 12.46 -8.91 2.68
C PHE A 84 11.94 -9.65 1.44
N GLU A 85 12.09 -10.97 1.44
CA GLU A 85 11.77 -11.82 0.29
C GLU A 85 10.26 -12.05 0.09
N ASN A 86 9.47 -11.95 1.17
CA ASN A 86 8.03 -12.26 1.14
C ASN A 86 7.16 -11.10 0.64
N ASN A 87 7.67 -10.29 -0.29
CA ASN A 87 6.92 -9.25 -0.97
C ASN A 87 6.45 -9.74 -2.35
N TYR A 88 5.31 -10.43 -2.37
CA TYR A 88 4.70 -10.94 -3.60
C TYR A 88 3.95 -9.87 -4.39
N ALA A 89 3.89 -8.65 -3.85
CA ALA A 89 3.19 -7.55 -4.47
C ALA A 89 4.12 -6.72 -5.38
N ASN A 90 5.40 -7.05 -5.50
CA ASN A 90 6.24 -6.47 -6.53
C ASN A 90 5.87 -7.02 -7.91
N ASP A 91 5.66 -6.12 -8.85
CA ASP A 91 5.25 -6.40 -10.22
C ASP A 91 5.88 -5.38 -11.17
N GLU A 92 5.49 -5.40 -12.46
CA GLU A 92 6.00 -4.46 -13.47
C GLU A 92 5.68 -3.00 -13.16
N PHE A 93 4.70 -2.73 -12.29
CA PHE A 93 4.22 -1.39 -11.94
C PHE A 93 4.74 -0.90 -10.59
N ASN A 94 5.34 -1.78 -9.78
CA ASN A 94 5.95 -1.42 -8.51
C ASN A 94 7.16 -2.31 -8.22
N ASN A 95 8.31 -1.67 -8.11
CA ASN A 95 9.61 -2.27 -7.85
C ASN A 95 10.14 -2.00 -6.44
N ASP A 96 9.26 -1.67 -5.48
CA ASP A 96 9.60 -1.40 -4.09
C ASP A 96 10.34 -2.58 -3.45
N ALA A 97 11.63 -2.40 -3.22
CA ALA A 97 12.40 -3.32 -2.41
C ALA A 97 12.26 -2.94 -0.94
N ILE A 98 11.93 -3.93 -0.12
CA ILE A 98 11.80 -3.75 1.32
C ILE A 98 13.04 -4.38 1.96
N PHE A 99 13.72 -3.61 2.80
CA PHE A 99 14.80 -4.10 3.64
C PHE A 99 14.43 -3.90 5.10
N TYR A 100 15.02 -4.70 5.97
CA TYR A 100 14.89 -4.51 7.41
C TYR A 100 16.20 -4.72 8.14
N TYR A 101 16.32 -4.07 9.28
CA TYR A 101 17.43 -4.21 10.20
C TYR A 101 16.90 -4.43 11.60
N ASP A 102 17.37 -5.48 12.26
CA ASP A 102 17.04 -5.78 13.65
C ASP A 102 18.13 -5.14 14.53
N SER A 103 17.84 -4.00 15.15
CA SER A 103 18.81 -3.27 15.99
C SER A 103 18.15 -2.63 17.20
N ILE A 104 18.94 -2.53 18.28
CA ILE A 104 18.57 -1.91 19.55
C ILE A 104 18.91 -0.40 19.57
N ASP A 105 19.70 0.11 18.61
CA ASP A 105 20.25 1.48 18.66
C ASP A 105 19.96 2.32 17.40
N GLU A 106 18.98 3.24 17.52
CA GLU A 106 18.65 4.24 16.49
C GLU A 106 19.85 5.13 16.10
N LYS A 107 20.85 5.29 16.99
CA LYS A 107 22.04 6.10 16.69
C LYS A 107 22.98 5.43 15.70
N GLU A 108 23.08 4.10 15.70
CA GLU A 108 23.81 3.37 14.66
C GLU A 108 23.12 3.51 13.30
N LEU A 109 21.79 3.46 13.30
CA LEU A 109 20.98 3.70 12.09
C LEU A 109 21.14 5.10 11.53
N MET A 110 21.25 6.15 12.36
CA MET A 110 21.51 7.52 11.88
C MET A 110 22.93 7.72 11.35
N LYS A 111 23.90 6.90 11.78
CA LYS A 111 25.27 6.90 11.22
C LYS A 111 25.34 6.20 9.87
N MET A 112 24.52 5.16 9.66
CA MET A 112 24.31 4.59 8.35
C MET A 112 23.61 5.65 7.49
N ASN A 113 24.29 6.19 6.50
CA ASN A 113 23.86 7.36 5.71
C ASN A 113 22.70 7.01 4.75
N ILE A 114 21.55 6.61 5.31
CA ILE A 114 20.44 5.99 4.57
C ILE A 114 19.38 7.02 4.14
N LYS A 115 19.62 8.30 4.35
CA LYS A 115 18.70 9.40 3.97
C LYS A 115 18.35 9.48 2.47
N GLU A 116 18.98 8.69 1.62
CA GLU A 116 18.79 8.65 0.16
C GLU A 116 17.93 7.48 -0.33
N SER A 117 17.00 6.91 0.45
CA SER A 117 16.04 5.98 -0.15
C SER A 117 15.21 6.72 -1.21
N CYS A 118 15.21 6.20 -2.43
CA CYS A 118 14.40 6.76 -3.50
C CYS A 118 12.99 6.22 -3.34
N HIS A 119 12.05 7.12 -3.14
CA HIS A 119 10.66 6.75 -2.94
C HIS A 119 9.90 7.09 -4.22
N GLN A 120 9.24 6.10 -4.82
CA GLN A 120 8.25 6.41 -5.84
C GLN A 120 7.07 7.14 -5.20
N ASN A 121 6.88 8.39 -5.64
CA ASN A 121 5.71 9.20 -5.29
C ASN A 121 4.59 9.05 -6.34
N ASP A 122 4.33 7.82 -6.82
CA ASP A 122 3.32 7.55 -7.86
C ASP A 122 1.86 7.72 -7.40
N VAL A 123 1.67 8.13 -6.14
CA VAL A 123 0.41 8.36 -5.45
C VAL A 123 -0.47 9.37 -6.16
N SER A 124 0.10 10.47 -6.65
CA SER A 124 -0.66 11.51 -7.35
C SER A 124 -1.07 11.02 -8.74
N ALA A 125 -0.17 10.41 -9.48
CA ALA A 125 -0.43 9.95 -10.84
C ALA A 125 -1.47 8.82 -10.87
N SER A 126 -1.34 7.82 -10.00
CA SER A 126 -2.24 6.66 -10.00
C SER A 126 -3.63 6.99 -9.44
N LEU A 127 -3.73 7.79 -8.36
CA LEU A 127 -5.03 8.28 -7.88
C LEU A 127 -5.70 9.21 -8.89
N VAL A 128 -4.95 10.09 -9.57
CA VAL A 128 -5.51 10.97 -10.63
C VAL A 128 -6.01 10.14 -11.82
N LYS A 129 -5.26 9.13 -12.25
CA LYS A 129 -5.69 8.19 -13.28
C LYS A 129 -6.95 7.42 -12.85
N GLY A 130 -6.98 6.90 -11.63
CA GLY A 130 -8.15 6.22 -11.07
C GLY A 130 -9.39 7.12 -10.96
N LEU A 131 -9.21 8.37 -10.50
CA LEU A 131 -10.25 9.40 -10.50
C LEU A 131 -10.73 9.70 -11.93
N PHE A 132 -9.81 9.88 -12.87
CA PHE A 132 -10.13 10.16 -14.27
C PHE A 132 -10.93 9.03 -14.90
N PHE A 133 -10.47 7.77 -14.80
CA PHE A 133 -11.21 6.63 -15.33
C PHE A 133 -12.57 6.44 -14.64
N GLY A 134 -12.65 6.67 -13.32
CA GLY A 134 -13.92 6.66 -12.59
C GLY A 134 -14.90 7.73 -13.09
N THR A 135 -14.43 8.94 -13.35
CA THR A 135 -15.24 10.03 -13.91
C THR A 135 -15.66 9.78 -15.35
N VAL A 136 -14.75 9.34 -16.21
CA VAL A 136 -15.04 8.99 -17.62
C VAL A 136 -16.08 7.87 -17.67
N PHE A 137 -15.95 6.86 -16.81
CA PHE A 137 -16.90 5.78 -16.71
C PHE A 137 -18.28 6.25 -16.23
N LEU A 138 -18.36 7.09 -15.20
CA LEU A 138 -19.63 7.69 -14.74
C LEU A 138 -20.31 8.49 -15.85
N ILE A 139 -19.54 9.29 -16.61
CA ILE A 139 -20.05 10.05 -17.75
C ILE A 139 -20.58 9.08 -18.83
N PHE A 140 -19.85 8.01 -19.13
CA PHE A 140 -20.27 7.01 -20.11
C PHE A 140 -21.54 6.24 -19.68
N SER A 141 -21.68 5.92 -18.39
CA SER A 141 -22.88 5.27 -17.84
C SER A 141 -24.12 6.17 -17.90
N VAL A 142 -23.95 7.50 -17.84
CA VAL A 142 -25.05 8.47 -17.99
C VAL A 142 -25.41 8.71 -19.46
N ILE A 143 -24.42 8.72 -20.36
CA ILE A 143 -24.63 9.02 -21.79
C ILE A 143 -25.07 7.78 -22.60
N CYS A 144 -24.65 6.57 -22.21
CA CYS A 144 -24.97 5.31 -22.89
C CYS A 144 -25.68 4.29 -21.97
N PRO A 145 -26.85 4.61 -21.39
CA PRO A 145 -27.57 3.70 -20.49
C PRO A 145 -28.01 2.40 -21.17
N ASN A 146 -28.26 2.45 -22.48
CA ASN A 146 -28.76 1.31 -23.26
C ASN A 146 -27.71 0.24 -23.59
N LEU A 147 -26.42 0.43 -23.24
CA LEU A 147 -25.41 -0.64 -23.34
C LEU A 147 -25.34 -1.51 -22.07
N MET A 148 -26.00 -1.09 -20.97
CA MET A 148 -26.08 -1.81 -19.69
C MET A 148 -27.48 -2.41 -19.44
N ILE A 149 -28.16 -2.86 -20.50
CA ILE A 149 -29.51 -3.40 -20.39
C ILE A 149 -29.46 -4.81 -19.78
N HIS A 150 -29.58 -4.84 -18.45
CA HIS A 150 -30.55 -5.68 -17.73
C HIS A 150 -30.57 -5.25 -16.26
N VAL A 151 -31.20 -4.11 -15.97
CA VAL A 151 -31.50 -3.74 -14.58
C VAL A 151 -33.01 -3.51 -14.47
N ASN A 152 -33.68 -4.48 -13.86
CA ASN A 152 -35.11 -4.47 -13.57
C ASN A 152 -35.41 -3.61 -12.33
N ASN A 153 -36.69 -3.27 -12.15
CA ASN A 153 -37.27 -2.11 -11.46
C ASN A 153 -37.03 -1.88 -9.94
N ASN A 154 -36.00 -2.45 -9.30
CA ASN A 154 -35.77 -2.25 -7.87
C ASN A 154 -34.39 -1.62 -7.56
N GLY A 155 -34.35 -0.63 -6.67
CA GLY A 155 -33.10 0.05 -6.26
C GLY A 155 -32.04 -0.89 -5.67
N LEU A 156 -32.44 -2.04 -5.14
CA LEU A 156 -31.56 -3.09 -4.63
C LEU A 156 -30.83 -3.84 -5.77
N ASP A 157 -31.51 -4.10 -6.89
CA ASP A 157 -30.91 -4.73 -8.07
C ASP A 157 -29.94 -3.79 -8.78
N PHE A 158 -30.21 -2.47 -8.74
CA PHE A 158 -29.26 -1.46 -9.18
C PHE A 158 -27.99 -1.47 -8.32
N ILE A 159 -28.13 -1.53 -7.00
CA ILE A 159 -26.99 -1.59 -6.07
C ILE A 159 -26.19 -2.88 -6.24
N LEU A 160 -26.86 -4.03 -6.45
CA LEU A 160 -26.20 -5.32 -6.62
C LEU A 160 -25.54 -5.47 -8.01
N GLY A 161 -26.24 -5.03 -9.07
CA GLY A 161 -25.70 -5.02 -10.44
C GLY A 161 -24.52 -4.07 -10.63
N ASN A 162 -24.46 -3.01 -9.81
CA ASN A 162 -23.37 -2.02 -9.82
C ASN A 162 -22.52 -2.09 -8.55
N LEU A 163 -22.59 -3.18 -7.78
CA LEU A 163 -21.95 -3.30 -6.46
C LEU A 163 -20.46 -3.00 -6.56
N TYR A 164 -19.84 -3.56 -7.60
CA TYR A 164 -18.43 -3.34 -7.94
C TYR A 164 -18.09 -1.85 -8.10
N ILE A 165 -18.93 -1.08 -8.80
CA ILE A 165 -18.77 0.37 -9.06
C ILE A 165 -18.95 1.17 -7.76
N ILE A 166 -19.93 0.81 -6.95
CA ILE A 166 -20.18 1.45 -5.65
C ILE A 166 -18.99 1.24 -4.71
N THR A 167 -18.43 0.03 -4.67
CA THR A 167 -17.19 -0.24 -3.91
C THR A 167 -16.00 0.56 -4.43
N ALA A 168 -15.83 0.71 -5.75
CA ALA A 168 -14.74 1.49 -6.31
C ALA A 168 -14.86 2.99 -5.93
N LEU A 169 -16.04 3.58 -6.06
CA LEU A 169 -16.30 4.98 -5.71
C LEU A 169 -16.10 5.25 -4.21
N THR A 170 -16.60 4.36 -3.35
CA THR A 170 -16.43 4.50 -1.89
C THR A 170 -14.97 4.43 -1.47
N LEU A 171 -14.16 3.55 -2.09
CA LEU A 171 -12.72 3.48 -1.85
C LEU A 171 -12.00 4.77 -2.28
N ILE A 172 -12.37 5.35 -3.43
CA ILE A 172 -11.82 6.62 -3.91
C ILE A 172 -12.14 7.77 -2.94
N VAL A 173 -13.40 7.90 -2.51
CA VAL A 173 -13.83 8.94 -1.56
C VAL A 173 -13.07 8.80 -0.23
N MET A 174 -12.96 7.58 0.31
CA MET A 174 -12.23 7.30 1.54
C MET A 174 -10.74 7.66 1.42
N ALA A 175 -10.12 7.40 0.27
CA ALA A 175 -8.72 7.77 0.01
C ALA A 175 -8.53 9.30 -0.04
N VAL A 176 -9.44 10.03 -0.69
CA VAL A 176 -9.42 11.51 -0.75
C VAL A 176 -9.57 12.13 0.64
N ILE A 177 -10.53 11.66 1.44
CA ILE A 177 -10.73 12.13 2.82
C ILE A 177 -9.47 11.86 3.66
N GLY A 178 -8.87 10.67 3.51
CA GLY A 178 -7.61 10.32 4.18
C GLY A 178 -6.46 11.28 3.84
N LYS A 179 -6.31 11.61 2.55
CA LYS A 179 -5.28 12.55 2.07
C LYS A 179 -5.48 13.96 2.62
N LEU A 180 -6.71 14.48 2.58
CA LEU A 180 -7.03 15.81 3.13
C LEU A 180 -6.78 15.88 4.64
N ARG A 181 -7.13 14.82 5.38
CA ARG A 181 -6.93 14.75 6.84
C ARG A 181 -5.45 14.65 7.21
N ASN A 182 -4.62 14.02 6.39
CA ASN A 182 -3.17 13.95 6.60
C ASN A 182 -2.46 15.26 6.20
N LYS A 183 -2.99 16.02 5.25
CA LYS A 183 -2.48 17.36 4.91
C LYS A 183 -2.66 18.35 6.08
N LYS A 184 -3.84 18.38 6.68
CA LYS A 184 -4.16 19.23 7.86
C LYS A 184 -3.36 18.92 9.13
N ARG A 185 -2.65 17.79 9.21
CA ARG A 185 -1.80 17.43 10.36
C ARG A 185 -0.33 17.81 10.19
N LYS A 186 0.03 18.31 9.01
CA LYS A 186 1.39 18.79 8.67
C LYS A 186 1.49 20.32 8.61
N GLU A 187 0.35 21.00 8.77
CA GLU A 187 0.23 22.44 9.05
C GLU A 187 0.01 22.61 10.55
#